data_AF-A0A0G0WUU5-F1
#
_entry.id   AF-A0A0G0WUU5-F1
#
_cell.length_a   1.000
_cell.length_b   1.000
_cell.length_c   1.000
_cell.angle_alpha   90.00
_cell.angle_beta   90.00
_cell.angle_gamma   90.00
#
_symmetry.space_group_name_H-M   'P 1'
#
loop_
_entity.id
_entity.type
_entity.pdbx_description
1 polymer ?
#
loop_
_entity_poly.entity_id
_entity_poly.type
_entity_poly.pdbx_seq_one_letter_code
_entity_poly.pdbx_strand_id
1 'polypeptide(L)'
;MLLNFVISTELLFITALLQDAEVEGWVDLQNHFWDKYHLGYRMLQGNHLDIFTSDSWKVQLGKATSEIEQMIDEGMKTDLYTKLLANAEDYKKWLEDEWVRNTDKIETELKNIVKTDLPDAVFTVYVMGNLMHVGRYLGNEKIAWGHKEEWDNYSLVYLVHEYLHEYFSYNQLEHAVIELIADNELRIRLNKSGEYFTCEGKSVGHEDLRDIENKILPYWQKYLADTSKNIYEFVDELKEKYQDN
;
A
#
# COMPACT_ATOMS: atom_id res chain seq x y z
N MET A 1 9.24 14.39 5.33
CA MET A 1 8.17 13.54 4.76
C MET A 1 6.82 14.09 5.17
N LEU A 2 6.03 14.61 4.23
CA LEU A 2 4.70 15.17 4.52
C LEU A 2 3.61 14.25 3.94
N LEU A 3 2.73 13.72 4.79
CA LEU A 3 1.57 12.93 4.36
C LEU A 3 0.28 13.73 4.57
N ASN A 4 -0.50 13.88 3.50
CA ASN A 4 -1.84 14.45 3.52
C ASN A 4 -2.88 13.34 3.44
N PHE A 5 -3.60 13.10 4.53
CA PHE A 5 -4.59 12.04 4.63
C PHE A 5 -5.95 12.54 4.10
N VAL A 6 -6.53 11.81 3.16
CA VAL A 6 -7.84 12.12 2.55
C VAL A 6 -8.66 10.85 2.38
N ILE A 7 -9.98 11.00 2.31
CA ILE A 7 -10.88 9.93 1.89
C ILE A 7 -11.43 10.31 0.52
N SER A 8 -11.28 9.42 -0.47
CA SER A 8 -12.07 9.49 -1.71
C SER A 8 -13.21 8.50 -1.57
N THR A 9 -14.43 9.01 -1.56
CA THR A 9 -15.65 8.22 -1.35
C THR A 9 -15.85 7.17 -2.43
N GLU A 10 -15.60 7.53 -3.67
CA GLU A 10 -15.73 6.64 -4.83
C GLU A 10 -14.64 5.57 -4.81
N LEU A 11 -13.39 5.97 -4.51
CA LEU A 11 -12.27 5.03 -4.44
C LEU A 11 -12.45 4.04 -3.28
N LEU A 12 -12.93 4.50 -2.13
CA LEU A 12 -13.28 3.64 -1.00
C LEU A 12 -14.33 2.60 -1.40
N PHE A 13 -15.44 3.05 -2.00
CA PHE A 13 -16.50 2.15 -2.43
C PHE A 13 -16.02 1.14 -3.48
N ILE A 14 -15.34 1.60 -4.53
CA ILE A 14 -14.87 0.71 -5.61
C ILE A 14 -13.82 -0.28 -5.09
N THR A 15 -12.90 0.17 -4.23
CA THR A 15 -11.89 -0.72 -3.66
C THR A 15 -12.56 -1.79 -2.80
N ALA A 16 -13.52 -1.41 -1.95
CA ALA A 16 -14.29 -2.36 -1.15
C ALA A 16 -15.17 -3.26 -2.01
N LEU A 17 -15.72 -2.77 -3.11
CA LEU A 17 -16.52 -3.62 -4.00
C LEU A 17 -15.66 -4.72 -4.63
N LEU A 18 -14.41 -4.39 -5.00
CA LEU A 18 -13.49 -5.31 -5.69
C LEU A 18 -12.65 -6.17 -4.74
N GLN A 19 -12.49 -5.75 -3.49
CA GLN A 19 -11.75 -6.45 -2.45
C GLN A 19 -12.69 -6.75 -1.30
N ASP A 20 -12.77 -7.98 -0.83
CA ASP A 20 -13.71 -8.36 0.23
C ASP A 20 -13.47 -7.54 1.51
N ALA A 21 -14.28 -6.49 1.71
CA ALA A 21 -14.28 -5.71 2.92
C ALA A 21 -14.84 -6.55 4.07
N GLU A 22 -14.24 -6.45 5.25
CA GLU A 22 -14.71 -7.17 6.45
C GLU A 22 -15.96 -6.52 7.08
N VAL A 23 -17.01 -6.35 6.27
CA VAL A 23 -18.31 -5.80 6.68
C VAL A 23 -19.38 -6.87 6.46
N GLU A 24 -20.14 -7.19 7.50
CA GLU A 24 -21.23 -8.16 7.41
C GLU A 24 -22.26 -7.76 6.35
N GLY A 25 -22.61 -8.68 5.44
CA GLY A 25 -23.53 -8.44 4.33
C GLY A 25 -22.87 -7.83 3.07
N TRP A 26 -21.56 -7.58 3.08
CA TRP A 26 -20.87 -7.00 1.93
C TRP A 26 -20.87 -7.92 0.70
N VAL A 27 -20.69 -9.23 0.92
CA VAL A 27 -20.74 -10.24 -0.17
C VAL A 27 -22.10 -10.27 -0.86
N ASP A 28 -23.19 -10.10 -0.12
CA ASP A 28 -24.53 -10.03 -0.71
C ASP A 28 -24.70 -8.77 -1.58
N LEU A 29 -24.09 -7.65 -1.17
CA LEU A 29 -24.06 -6.41 -1.96
C LEU A 29 -23.23 -6.58 -3.25
N GLN A 30 -22.07 -7.24 -3.16
CA GLN A 30 -21.25 -7.57 -4.34
C GLN A 30 -22.04 -8.44 -5.33
N ASN A 31 -22.71 -9.49 -4.85
CA ASN A 31 -23.53 -10.37 -5.68
C ASN A 31 -24.70 -9.62 -6.35
N HIS A 32 -25.39 -8.75 -5.61
CA HIS A 32 -26.43 -7.89 -6.17
C HIS A 32 -25.91 -7.03 -7.33
N PHE A 33 -24.75 -6.40 -7.15
CA PHE A 33 -24.16 -5.56 -8.19
C PHE A 33 -23.59 -6.35 -9.37
N TRP A 34 -23.05 -7.54 -9.14
CA TRP A 34 -22.64 -8.45 -10.20
C TRP A 34 -23.82 -8.83 -11.10
N ASP A 35 -24.98 -9.17 -10.51
CA ASP A 35 -26.16 -9.58 -11.25
C ASP A 35 -26.82 -8.41 -11.99
N LYS A 36 -26.84 -7.22 -11.38
CA LYS A 36 -27.52 -6.03 -11.91
C LYS A 36 -26.69 -5.24 -12.92
N TYR A 37 -25.38 -5.11 -12.70
CA TYR A 37 -24.46 -4.25 -13.44
C TYR A 37 -23.29 -5.04 -14.03
N HIS A 38 -23.59 -6.21 -14.60
CA HIS A 38 -22.60 -7.21 -14.99
C HIS A 38 -21.46 -6.67 -15.88
N LEU A 39 -21.76 -5.81 -16.87
CA LEU A 39 -20.76 -5.33 -17.80
C LEU A 39 -19.85 -4.28 -17.14
N GLY A 40 -20.43 -3.37 -16.36
CA GLY A 40 -19.69 -2.39 -15.57
C GLY A 40 -18.82 -3.04 -14.50
N TYR A 41 -19.36 -4.02 -13.76
CA TYR A 41 -18.63 -4.76 -12.73
C TYR A 41 -17.42 -5.49 -13.31
N ARG A 42 -17.59 -6.22 -14.41
CA ARG A 42 -16.48 -6.91 -15.09
C ARG A 42 -15.43 -5.94 -15.63
N MET A 43 -15.85 -4.79 -16.12
CA MET A 43 -14.92 -3.75 -16.57
C MET A 43 -14.04 -3.25 -15.40
N LEU A 44 -14.60 -3.04 -14.21
CA LEU A 44 -13.83 -2.68 -13.01
C LEU A 44 -12.85 -3.75 -12.55
N GLN A 45 -13.19 -5.03 -12.75
CA GLN A 45 -12.26 -6.16 -12.52
C GLN A 45 -11.15 -6.26 -13.58
N GLY A 46 -11.08 -5.34 -14.54
CA GLY A 46 -10.13 -5.36 -15.66
C GLY A 46 -10.49 -6.33 -16.78
N ASN A 47 -11.65 -6.99 -16.70
CA ASN A 47 -12.14 -7.92 -17.71
C ASN A 47 -12.88 -7.18 -18.82
N HIS A 48 -12.13 -6.78 -19.83
CA HIS A 48 -12.59 -5.95 -20.94
C HIS A 48 -12.92 -6.73 -22.22
N LEU A 49 -12.69 -8.06 -22.24
CA LEU A 49 -12.80 -8.86 -23.47
C LEU A 49 -14.19 -8.76 -24.08
N ASP A 50 -15.25 -8.93 -23.30
CA ASP A 50 -16.64 -8.87 -23.77
C ASP A 50 -17.00 -7.54 -24.45
N ILE A 51 -16.35 -6.45 -24.04
CA ILE A 51 -16.54 -5.12 -24.65
C ILE A 51 -15.84 -5.09 -26.01
N PHE A 52 -14.56 -5.46 -26.07
CA PHE A 52 -13.73 -5.26 -27.25
C PHE A 52 -13.80 -6.38 -28.29
N THR A 53 -14.36 -7.54 -27.97
CA THR A 53 -14.66 -8.60 -28.95
C THR A 53 -16.05 -8.43 -29.58
N SER A 54 -16.84 -7.45 -29.14
CA SER A 54 -18.14 -7.13 -29.73
C SER A 54 -17.99 -6.33 -31.03
N ASP A 55 -18.81 -6.65 -32.04
CA ASP A 55 -18.97 -5.83 -33.26
C ASP A 55 -19.44 -4.39 -32.94
N SER A 56 -19.93 -4.16 -31.72
CA SER A 56 -20.46 -2.88 -31.24
C SER A 56 -19.70 -2.32 -30.03
N TRP A 57 -18.38 -2.54 -29.95
CA TRP A 57 -17.56 -2.22 -28.77
C TRP A 57 -17.76 -0.81 -28.19
N LYS A 58 -17.98 0.22 -29.03
CA LYS A 58 -18.26 1.60 -28.55
C LYS A 58 -19.56 1.69 -27.75
N VAL A 59 -20.59 0.96 -28.17
CA VAL A 59 -21.88 0.89 -27.50
C VAL A 59 -21.74 0.11 -26.18
N GLN A 60 -21.01 -1.01 -26.20
CA GLN A 60 -20.74 -1.79 -24.99
C GLN A 60 -19.93 -0.99 -23.97
N LEU A 61 -18.91 -0.25 -24.42
CA LEU A 61 -18.12 0.61 -23.54
C LEU A 61 -18.99 1.69 -22.89
N GLY A 62 -19.82 2.39 -23.67
CA GLY A 62 -20.74 3.40 -23.12
C GLY A 62 -21.73 2.82 -22.13
N LYS A 63 -22.22 1.59 -22.39
CA LYS A 63 -23.07 0.86 -21.44
C LYS A 63 -22.32 0.52 -20.15
N ALA A 64 -21.10 -0.02 -20.24
CA ALA A 64 -20.28 -0.36 -19.09
C ALA A 64 -20.00 0.85 -18.21
N THR A 65 -19.67 2.00 -18.80
CA THR A 65 -19.49 3.27 -18.08
C THR A 65 -20.76 3.68 -17.34
N SER A 66 -21.93 3.61 -18.00
CA SER A 66 -23.19 3.96 -17.35
C SER A 66 -23.56 3.00 -16.21
N GLU A 67 -23.26 1.71 -16.35
CA GLU A 67 -23.45 0.73 -15.28
C GLU A 67 -22.53 1.00 -14.08
N ILE A 68 -21.28 1.40 -14.31
CA ILE A 68 -20.35 1.79 -13.24
C ILE A 68 -20.87 3.01 -12.46
N GLU A 69 -21.30 4.05 -13.16
CA GLU A 69 -21.85 5.26 -12.52
C GLU A 69 -23.07 4.93 -11.65
N GLN A 70 -24.03 4.17 -12.18
CA GLN A 70 -25.23 3.76 -11.44
C GLN A 70 -24.90 2.89 -10.23
N MET A 71 -23.93 1.98 -10.36
CA MET A 71 -23.49 1.11 -9.29
C MET A 71 -22.85 1.89 -8.14
N ILE A 72 -21.99 2.87 -8.45
CA ILE A 72 -21.41 3.78 -7.44
C ILE A 72 -22.52 4.57 -6.75
N ASP A 73 -23.41 5.19 -7.52
CA ASP A 73 -24.52 5.99 -7.00
C ASP A 73 -25.49 5.20 -6.11
N GLU A 74 -25.72 3.92 -6.41
CA GLU A 74 -26.58 3.03 -5.60
C GLU A 74 -25.84 2.51 -4.38
N GLY A 75 -24.61 2.04 -4.55
CA GLY A 75 -23.79 1.47 -3.48
C GLY A 75 -23.49 2.46 -2.38
N MET A 76 -23.17 3.70 -2.74
CA MET A 76 -22.90 4.78 -1.79
C MET A 76 -24.13 5.23 -0.99
N LYS A 77 -25.34 4.80 -1.35
CA LYS A 77 -26.57 5.08 -0.59
C LYS A 77 -26.94 3.98 0.40
N THR A 78 -26.19 2.88 0.44
CA THR A 78 -26.48 1.75 1.32
C THR A 78 -26.03 2.01 2.76
N ASP A 79 -26.70 1.37 3.72
CA ASP A 79 -26.28 1.37 5.12
C ASP A 79 -24.89 0.71 5.29
N LEU A 80 -24.57 -0.27 4.44
CA LEU A 80 -23.26 -0.95 4.43
C LEU A 80 -22.13 0.03 4.08
N TYR A 81 -22.31 0.83 3.02
CA TYR A 81 -21.33 1.86 2.67
C TYR A 81 -21.25 2.93 3.76
N THR A 82 -22.37 3.32 4.37
CA THR A 82 -22.36 4.29 5.48
C THR A 82 -21.49 3.80 6.65
N LYS A 83 -21.56 2.51 7.00
CA LYS A 83 -20.70 1.90 8.02
C LYS A 83 -19.23 1.88 7.61
N LEU A 84 -18.95 1.55 6.35
CA LEU A 84 -17.60 1.54 5.80
C LEU A 84 -16.96 2.94 5.81
N LEU A 85 -17.72 3.96 5.41
CA LEU A 85 -17.27 5.35 5.42
C LEU A 85 -16.97 5.83 6.84
N ALA A 86 -17.86 5.54 7.80
CA ALA A 86 -17.62 5.87 9.21
C ALA A 86 -16.36 5.19 9.75
N ASN A 87 -16.11 3.93 9.40
CA ASN A 87 -14.87 3.25 9.74
C ASN A 87 -13.63 3.94 9.15
N ALA A 88 -13.69 4.35 7.87
CA ALA A 88 -12.59 5.07 7.22
C ALA A 88 -12.34 6.44 7.85
N GLU A 89 -13.38 7.16 8.26
CA GLU A 89 -13.29 8.46 8.94
C GLU A 89 -12.63 8.34 10.33
N ASP A 90 -13.08 7.39 11.15
CA ASP A 90 -12.50 7.11 12.46
C ASP A 90 -11.04 6.68 12.34
N TYR A 91 -10.75 5.78 11.37
CA TYR A 91 -9.41 5.29 11.12
C TYR A 91 -8.47 6.38 10.59
N LYS A 92 -8.95 7.24 9.67
CA LYS A 92 -8.17 8.40 9.18
C LYS A 92 -7.73 9.27 10.33
N LYS A 93 -8.65 9.62 11.24
CA LYS A 93 -8.35 10.48 12.38
C LYS A 93 -7.25 9.87 13.26
N TRP A 94 -7.43 8.59 13.61
CA TRP A 94 -6.42 7.87 14.38
C TRP A 94 -5.06 7.83 13.68
N LEU A 95 -5.03 7.50 12.38
CA LEU A 95 -3.80 7.37 11.61
C LEU A 95 -3.06 8.71 11.48
N GLU A 96 -3.79 9.79 11.26
CA GLU A 96 -3.25 11.16 11.20
C GLU A 96 -2.64 11.56 12.56
N ASP A 97 -3.34 11.30 13.66
CA ASP A 97 -2.85 11.57 15.02
C ASP A 97 -1.59 10.73 15.36
N GLU A 98 -1.57 9.44 15.00
CA GLU A 98 -0.41 8.57 15.20
C GLU A 98 0.78 8.99 14.32
N TRP A 99 0.53 9.36 13.08
CA TRP A 99 1.57 9.85 12.18
C TRP A 99 2.22 11.10 12.76
N VAL A 100 1.45 12.14 13.05
CA VAL A 100 1.94 13.42 13.59
C VAL A 100 2.75 13.21 14.88
N ARG A 101 2.31 12.32 15.76
CA ARG A 101 3.02 12.03 17.02
C ARG A 101 4.39 11.38 16.79
N ASN A 102 4.56 10.63 15.71
CA ASN A 102 5.74 9.82 15.45
C ASN A 102 6.63 10.35 14.33
N THR A 103 6.20 11.35 13.54
CA THR A 103 6.92 11.85 12.35
C THR A 103 8.39 12.14 12.63
N ASP A 104 8.70 12.96 13.65
CA ASP A 104 10.09 13.34 13.96
C ASP A 104 10.99 12.13 14.23
N LYS A 105 10.43 11.12 14.94
CA LYS A 105 11.15 9.88 15.25
C LYS A 105 11.33 9.04 13.98
N ILE A 106 10.28 8.90 13.16
CA ILE A 106 10.34 8.18 11.88
C ILE A 106 11.39 8.81 10.98
N GLU A 107 11.38 10.13 10.80
CA GLU A 107 12.32 10.84 9.95
C GLU A 107 13.76 10.70 10.45
N THR A 108 13.96 10.78 11.77
CA THR A 108 15.28 10.60 12.39
C THR A 108 15.81 9.18 12.13
N GLU A 109 15.00 8.15 12.41
CA GLU A 109 15.43 6.77 12.21
C GLU A 109 15.62 6.43 10.74
N LEU A 110 14.71 6.88 9.86
CA LEU A 110 14.82 6.70 8.43
C LEU A 110 16.11 7.33 7.90
N LYS A 111 16.42 8.58 8.28
CA LYS A 111 17.67 9.25 7.92
C LYS A 111 18.90 8.48 8.40
N ASN A 112 18.86 7.90 9.60
CA ASN A 112 19.94 7.05 10.12
C ASN A 112 20.11 5.76 9.33
N ILE A 113 19.01 5.19 8.82
CA ILE A 113 19.01 3.97 8.01
C ILE A 113 19.54 4.28 6.60
N VAL A 114 18.98 5.29 5.92
CA VAL A 114 19.30 5.60 4.51
C VAL A 114 20.56 6.44 4.31
N LYS A 115 21.01 7.15 5.35
CA LYS A 115 22.25 7.95 5.41
C LYS A 115 22.34 9.05 4.35
N THR A 116 21.21 9.53 3.90
CA THR A 116 21.06 10.70 3.02
C THR A 116 19.72 11.35 3.30
N ASP A 117 19.58 12.61 2.93
CA ASP A 117 18.27 13.24 2.88
C ASP A 117 17.53 12.68 1.65
N LEU A 118 16.33 12.14 1.89
CA LEU A 118 15.40 11.82 0.81
C LEU A 118 14.76 13.13 0.32
N PRO A 119 14.48 13.27 -0.99
CA PRO A 119 13.84 14.48 -1.51
C PRO A 119 12.54 14.81 -0.78
N ASP A 120 12.34 16.09 -0.48
CA ASP A 120 11.07 16.57 0.06
C ASP A 120 9.94 16.29 -0.92
N ALA A 121 8.94 15.54 -0.48
CA ALA A 121 7.76 15.21 -1.24
C ALA A 121 6.52 15.26 -0.34
N VAL A 122 5.38 15.62 -0.95
CA VAL A 122 4.08 15.68 -0.28
C VAL A 122 3.20 14.59 -0.85
N PHE A 123 2.92 13.58 -0.05
CA PHE A 123 2.12 12.44 -0.48
C PHE A 123 0.67 12.63 -0.12
N THR A 124 -0.22 12.20 -1.00
CA THR A 124 -1.65 12.04 -0.70
C THR A 124 -1.93 10.59 -0.31
N VAL A 125 -2.38 10.36 0.92
CA VAL A 125 -2.78 9.04 1.41
C VAL A 125 -4.31 8.94 1.35
N TYR A 126 -4.81 8.13 0.43
CA TYR A 126 -6.21 7.74 0.35
C TYR A 126 -6.50 6.68 1.42
N VAL A 127 -7.15 7.10 2.49
CA VAL A 127 -7.48 6.24 3.62
C VAL A 127 -8.73 5.42 3.30
N MET A 128 -8.59 4.10 3.37
CA MET A 128 -9.67 3.14 3.08
C MET A 128 -10.36 2.61 4.35
N GLY A 129 -9.76 2.77 5.52
CA GLY A 129 -10.25 2.17 6.78
C GLY A 129 -9.52 0.88 7.14
N ASN A 130 -9.58 0.47 8.41
CA ASN A 130 -8.83 -0.69 8.89
C ASN A 130 -9.44 -2.05 8.50
N LEU A 131 -10.58 -2.05 7.83
CA LEU A 131 -11.26 -3.26 7.35
C LEU A 131 -10.88 -3.67 5.92
N MET A 132 -9.95 -2.93 5.29
CA MET A 132 -9.78 -2.95 3.83
C MET A 132 -8.57 -3.72 3.29
N HIS A 133 -7.61 -4.17 4.10
CA HIS A 133 -6.41 -4.92 3.66
C HIS A 133 -5.69 -4.32 2.43
N VAL A 134 -5.62 -2.99 2.35
CA VAL A 134 -4.97 -2.24 1.27
C VAL A 134 -3.69 -1.58 1.77
N GLY A 135 -2.58 -1.87 1.10
CA GLY A 135 -1.35 -1.09 1.18
C GLY A 135 -0.74 -1.02 -0.22
N ARG A 136 -0.71 0.18 -0.82
CA ARG A 136 -0.20 0.34 -2.18
C ARG A 136 0.21 1.77 -2.54
N TYR A 137 1.41 1.92 -3.07
CA TYR A 137 1.83 3.10 -3.81
C TYR A 137 1.17 3.13 -5.20
N LEU A 138 0.46 4.22 -5.49
CA LEU A 138 -0.32 4.41 -6.71
C LEU A 138 0.43 5.20 -7.80
N GLY A 139 1.69 5.57 -7.56
CA GLY A 139 2.43 6.47 -8.42
C GLY A 139 2.10 7.94 -8.18
N ASN A 140 3.03 8.84 -8.50
CA ASN A 140 2.86 10.29 -8.39
C ASN A 140 2.49 10.72 -6.96
N GLU A 141 3.31 10.32 -5.98
CA GLU A 141 3.17 10.73 -4.58
C GLU A 141 1.78 10.38 -3.98
N LYS A 142 1.21 9.24 -4.37
CA LYS A 142 -0.11 8.77 -3.90
C LYS A 142 -0.02 7.38 -3.31
N ILE A 143 -0.68 7.18 -2.17
CA ILE A 143 -0.75 5.89 -1.46
C ILE A 143 -2.23 5.59 -1.20
N ALA A 144 -2.64 4.34 -1.40
CA ALA A 144 -3.87 3.81 -0.82
C ALA A 144 -3.51 3.01 0.43
N TRP A 145 -4.17 3.31 1.56
CA TRP A 145 -3.87 2.65 2.83
C TRP A 145 -5.12 2.33 3.64
N GLY A 146 -5.21 1.10 4.12
CA GLY A 146 -6.27 0.63 5.01
C GLY A 146 -5.98 -0.77 5.50
N HIS A 147 -5.49 -0.91 6.73
CA HIS A 147 -5.12 -2.19 7.31
C HIS A 147 -5.37 -2.16 8.82
N LYS A 148 -5.51 -3.33 9.45
CA LYS A 148 -5.49 -3.42 10.92
C LYS A 148 -4.08 -3.28 11.44
N GLU A 149 -3.93 -2.66 12.61
CA GLU A 149 -2.67 -2.73 13.36
C GLU A 149 -2.47 -4.16 13.85
N GLU A 150 -1.55 -4.88 13.22
CA GLU A 150 -1.23 -6.26 13.61
C GLU A 150 -0.16 -6.35 14.68
N TRP A 151 0.65 -5.30 14.82
CA TRP A 151 1.72 -5.12 15.80
C TRP A 151 2.01 -3.61 15.94
N ASP A 152 2.76 -3.21 16.97
CA ASP A 152 3.01 -1.79 17.27
C ASP A 152 3.67 -1.03 16.11
N ASN A 153 3.07 0.10 15.70
CA ASN A 153 3.54 0.95 14.60
C ASN A 153 3.43 0.33 13.20
N TYR A 154 2.58 -0.68 13.01
CA TYR A 154 2.38 -1.37 11.72
C TYR A 154 2.11 -0.39 10.58
N SER A 155 1.07 0.44 10.72
CA SER A 155 0.71 1.40 9.66
C SER A 155 1.80 2.43 9.41
N LEU A 156 2.52 2.86 10.44
CA LEU A 156 3.60 3.84 10.29
C LEU A 156 4.74 3.26 9.45
N VAL A 157 5.15 2.02 9.75
CA VAL A 157 6.20 1.32 9.00
C VAL A 157 5.80 1.14 7.54
N TYR A 158 4.60 0.64 7.28
CA TYR A 158 4.17 0.36 5.92
C TYR A 158 3.82 1.63 5.11
N LEU A 159 3.39 2.71 5.75
CA LEU A 159 3.32 4.01 5.06
C LEU A 159 4.71 4.47 4.58
N VAL A 160 5.77 4.21 5.37
CA VAL A 160 7.14 4.46 4.91
C VAL A 160 7.54 3.50 3.79
N HIS A 161 7.16 2.22 3.87
CA HIS A 161 7.36 1.27 2.78
C HIS A 161 6.79 1.82 1.45
N GLU A 162 5.53 2.25 1.46
CA GLU A 162 4.89 2.79 0.26
C GLU A 162 5.50 4.13 -0.20
N TYR A 163 5.96 4.97 0.74
CA TYR A 163 6.70 6.19 0.44
C TYR A 163 8.02 5.90 -0.29
N LEU A 164 8.72 4.83 0.06
CA LEU A 164 10.01 4.47 -0.54
C LEU A 164 9.88 4.04 -2.01
N HIS A 165 8.74 3.52 -2.45
CA HIS A 165 8.49 3.17 -3.87
C HIS A 165 8.49 4.38 -4.83
N GLU A 166 8.55 5.62 -4.34
CA GLU A 166 8.81 6.81 -5.17
C GLU A 166 10.28 6.95 -5.57
N TYR A 167 11.21 6.44 -4.73
CA TYR A 167 12.66 6.61 -4.93
C TYR A 167 13.35 5.34 -5.42
N PHE A 168 12.69 4.20 -5.28
CA PHE A 168 13.16 2.89 -5.67
C PHE A 168 12.17 2.24 -6.63
N SER A 169 12.68 1.45 -7.56
CA SER A 169 11.89 0.75 -8.57
C SER A 169 11.31 -0.55 -8.03
N TYR A 170 10.23 -1.01 -8.68
CA TYR A 170 9.49 -2.23 -8.36
C TYR A 170 10.21 -3.54 -8.70
N ASN A 171 11.52 -3.53 -8.96
CA ASN A 171 12.25 -4.78 -9.19
C ASN A 171 12.52 -5.49 -7.86
N GLN A 172 12.66 -6.83 -7.88
CA GLN A 172 12.76 -7.63 -6.65
C GLN A 172 13.95 -7.24 -5.76
N LEU A 173 15.08 -6.82 -6.33
CA LEU A 173 16.26 -6.44 -5.56
C LEU A 173 16.03 -5.14 -4.78
N GLU A 174 15.49 -4.12 -5.45
CA GLU A 174 15.18 -2.84 -4.81
C GLU A 174 14.00 -2.97 -3.84
N HIS A 175 13.00 -3.79 -4.15
CA HIS A 175 11.92 -4.09 -3.22
C HIS A 175 12.44 -4.79 -1.95
N ALA A 176 13.35 -5.77 -2.08
CA ALA A 176 14.01 -6.37 -0.92
C ALA A 176 14.78 -5.32 -0.08
N VAL A 177 15.38 -4.31 -0.72
CA VAL A 177 16.01 -3.19 0.01
C VAL A 177 14.99 -2.31 0.72
N ILE A 178 13.84 -2.02 0.11
CA ILE A 178 12.73 -1.30 0.75
C ILE A 178 12.27 -2.04 2.02
N GLU A 179 12.07 -3.36 1.95
CA GLU A 179 11.67 -4.17 3.11
C GLU A 179 12.75 -4.21 4.20
N LEU A 180 14.02 -4.23 3.83
CA LEU A 180 15.12 -4.13 4.80
C LEU A 180 15.13 -2.75 5.49
N ILE A 181 14.84 -1.67 4.76
CA ILE A 181 14.74 -0.30 5.31
C ILE A 181 13.54 -0.17 6.25
N ALA A 182 12.34 -0.45 5.75
CA ALA A 182 11.08 -0.15 6.44
C ALA A 182 10.66 -1.33 7.34
N ASP A 183 10.25 -2.44 6.73
CA ASP A 183 9.66 -3.59 7.39
C ASP A 183 10.58 -4.20 8.45
N ASN A 184 11.91 -4.10 8.27
CA ASN A 184 12.90 -4.57 9.21
C ASN A 184 13.49 -3.45 10.07
N GLU A 185 14.37 -2.61 9.53
CA GLU A 185 15.15 -1.67 10.34
C GLU A 185 14.28 -0.60 11.00
N LEU A 186 13.39 0.06 10.25
CA LEU A 186 12.52 1.09 10.82
C LEU A 186 11.60 0.49 11.88
N ARG A 187 10.94 -0.65 11.60
CA ARG A 187 10.12 -1.37 12.60
C ARG A 187 10.90 -1.65 13.87
N ILE A 188 12.07 -2.30 13.77
CA ILE A 188 12.87 -2.70 14.93
C ILE A 188 13.27 -1.48 15.77
N ARG A 189 13.63 -0.36 15.13
CA ARG A 189 14.04 0.87 15.82
C ARG A 189 12.86 1.61 16.44
N LEU A 190 11.72 1.66 15.76
CA LEU A 190 10.50 2.25 16.31
C LEU A 190 10.01 1.45 17.53
N ASN A 191 10.03 0.12 17.44
CA ASN A 191 9.55 -0.80 18.48
C ASN A 191 10.61 -1.12 19.54
N LYS A 192 11.85 -0.68 19.33
CA LYS A 192 13.03 -0.94 20.19
C LYS A 192 13.29 -2.42 20.43
N SER A 193 12.77 -3.29 19.57
CA SER A 193 12.82 -4.75 19.68
C SER A 193 12.38 -5.39 18.37
N GLY A 194 12.72 -6.66 18.19
CA GLY A 194 12.36 -7.46 17.01
C GLY A 194 13.55 -8.16 16.39
N GLU A 195 13.25 -9.15 15.56
CA GLU A 195 14.22 -9.87 14.74
C GLU A 195 13.94 -9.56 13.27
N TYR A 196 14.95 -9.70 12.42
CA TYR A 196 14.72 -9.62 10.98
C TYR A 196 13.67 -10.65 10.57
N PHE A 197 12.83 -10.27 9.61
CA PHE A 197 11.88 -11.13 8.91
C PHE A 197 10.71 -11.66 9.76
N THR A 198 10.66 -11.35 11.05
CA THR A 198 9.57 -11.79 11.93
C THR A 198 9.17 -10.73 12.98
N CYS A 199 7.89 -10.69 13.32
CA CYS A 199 7.35 -9.89 14.43
C CYS A 199 6.25 -10.70 15.13
N GLU A 200 6.39 -10.92 16.44
CA GLU A 200 5.37 -11.64 17.24
C GLU A 200 4.98 -13.01 16.68
N GLY A 201 5.94 -13.71 16.06
CA GLY A 201 5.73 -15.03 15.44
C GLY A 201 5.10 -15.00 14.04
N LYS A 202 4.83 -13.82 13.47
CA LYS A 202 4.40 -13.64 12.08
C LYS A 202 5.58 -13.28 11.17
N SER A 203 5.51 -13.71 9.91
CA SER A 203 6.45 -13.27 8.86
C SER A 203 6.23 -11.78 8.56
N VAL A 204 7.31 -11.07 8.25
CA VAL A 204 7.33 -9.64 7.89
C VAL A 204 7.95 -9.48 6.51
N GLY A 205 7.32 -8.68 5.65
CA GLY A 205 7.69 -8.54 4.23
C GLY A 205 7.16 -9.68 3.36
N HIS A 206 7.46 -9.63 2.07
CA HIS A 206 7.01 -10.62 1.09
C HIS A 206 7.85 -11.90 1.14
N GLU A 207 7.20 -13.05 1.30
CA GLU A 207 7.90 -14.35 1.42
C GLU A 207 8.72 -14.71 0.16
N ASP A 208 8.31 -14.28 -1.03
CA ASP A 208 9.01 -14.53 -2.28
C ASP A 208 10.29 -13.71 -2.46
N LEU A 209 10.50 -12.67 -1.64
CA LEU A 209 11.75 -11.90 -1.61
C LEU A 209 12.79 -12.47 -0.64
N ARG A 210 12.40 -13.43 0.21
CA ARG A 210 13.24 -13.92 1.32
C ARG A 210 14.60 -14.47 0.89
N ASP A 211 14.66 -15.13 -0.26
CA ASP A 211 15.93 -15.64 -0.80
C ASP A 211 16.89 -14.50 -1.17
N ILE A 212 16.36 -13.42 -1.76
CA ILE A 212 17.14 -12.23 -2.12
C ILE A 212 17.58 -11.50 -0.86
N GLU A 213 16.66 -11.27 0.08
CA GLU A 213 16.94 -10.60 1.34
C GLU A 213 18.04 -11.33 2.14
N ASN A 214 17.94 -12.64 2.30
CA ASN A 214 18.96 -13.44 2.98
C ASN A 214 20.33 -13.34 2.29
N LYS A 215 20.35 -13.27 0.95
CA LYS A 215 21.60 -13.13 0.19
C LYS A 215 22.21 -11.72 0.33
N ILE A 216 21.39 -10.66 0.40
CA ILE A 216 21.89 -9.28 0.60
C ILE A 216 22.13 -8.91 2.07
N LEU A 217 21.53 -9.63 3.03
CA LEU A 217 21.58 -9.30 4.47
C LEU A 217 23.01 -9.09 5.01
N PRO A 218 24.04 -9.91 4.67
CA PRO A 218 25.40 -9.66 5.13
C PRO A 218 26.00 -8.35 4.59
N TYR A 219 25.60 -7.92 3.39
CA TYR A 219 26.02 -6.65 2.80
C TYR A 219 25.24 -5.49 3.41
N TRP A 220 23.94 -5.68 3.67
CA TRP A 220 23.09 -4.74 4.39
C TRP A 220 23.63 -4.43 5.79
N GLN A 221 24.00 -5.45 6.56
CA GLN A 221 24.59 -5.26 7.90
C GLN A 221 25.92 -4.49 7.86
N LYS A 222 26.76 -4.75 6.85
CA LYS A 222 28.00 -3.97 6.62
C LYS A 222 27.67 -2.52 6.24
N TYR A 223 26.68 -2.33 5.38
CA TYR A 223 26.20 -1.01 5.00
C TYR A 223 25.73 -0.24 6.24
N LEU A 224 24.90 -0.82 7.10
CA LEU A 224 24.41 -0.16 8.32
C LEU A 224 25.54 0.29 9.24
N ALA A 225 26.63 -0.49 9.36
CA ALA A 225 27.80 -0.13 10.15
C ALA A 225 28.69 0.95 9.51
N ASP A 226 28.64 1.13 8.18
CA ASP A 226 29.50 2.05 7.43
C ASP A 226 28.83 3.42 7.24
N THR A 227 29.32 4.45 7.93
CA THR A 227 28.76 5.81 7.83
C THR A 227 29.22 6.59 6.58
N SER A 228 30.11 6.03 5.77
CA SER A 228 30.64 6.70 4.58
C SER A 228 29.81 6.49 3.32
N LYS A 229 28.82 5.60 3.37
CA LYS A 229 28.00 5.18 2.24
C LYS A 229 26.53 5.49 2.47
N ASN A 230 25.85 6.02 1.45
CA ASN A 230 24.40 6.22 1.47
C ASN A 230 23.63 5.09 0.78
N ILE A 231 22.29 5.11 0.88
CA ILE A 231 21.46 4.02 0.37
C ILE A 231 21.54 3.83 -1.15
N TYR A 232 21.69 4.92 -1.93
CA TYR A 232 21.76 4.85 -3.38
C TYR A 232 23.06 4.17 -3.82
N GLU A 233 24.18 4.54 -3.20
CA GLU A 233 25.48 3.90 -3.43
C GLU A 233 25.46 2.41 -3.05
N PHE A 234 24.74 2.05 -1.99
CA PHE A 234 24.56 0.65 -1.60
C PHE A 234 23.74 -0.14 -2.63
N VAL A 235 22.63 0.42 -3.11
CA VAL A 235 21.79 -0.22 -4.14
C VAL A 235 22.55 -0.40 -5.45
N ASP A 236 23.32 0.60 -5.87
CA ASP A 236 24.14 0.50 -7.09
C ASP A 236 25.22 -0.59 -6.95
N GLU A 237 25.90 -0.69 -5.80
CA GLU A 237 26.84 -1.78 -5.52
C GLU A 237 26.15 -3.16 -5.57
N LEU A 238 24.93 -3.28 -5.04
CA LEU A 238 24.19 -4.53 -5.10
C LEU A 238 23.83 -4.90 -6.55
N LYS A 239 23.40 -3.95 -7.37
CA LYS A 239 23.06 -4.16 -8.78
C LYS A 239 24.24 -4.73 -9.56
N GLU A 240 25.44 -4.16 -9.38
CA GLU A 240 26.66 -4.66 -10.02
C GLU A 240 26.92 -6.12 -9.66
N LYS A 241 26.81 -6.49 -8.38
CA LYS A 241 27.02 -7.88 -7.92
C LYS A 241 25.94 -8.86 -8.39
N TYR A 242 24.73 -8.38 -8.64
CA TYR A 242 23.60 -9.23 -9.03
C TYR A 242 23.44 -9.36 -10.55
N GLN A 243 23.97 -8.43 -11.34
CA GLN A 243 24.04 -8.58 -12.81
C GLN A 243 25.03 -9.68 -13.24
N ASP A 244 25.98 -10.05 -12.36
CA ASP A 244 26.99 -11.09 -12.61
C ASP A 244 26.52 -12.52 -12.26
N ASN A 245 25.23 -12.73 -11.95
CA ASN A 245 24.62 -14.07 -11.74
C ASN A 245 23.49 -14.33 -12.74
#